data_AF-G1UYI1-F1
#
_entry.id   AF-G1UYI1-F1
#
_cell.length_a   1.000
_cell.length_b   1.000
_cell.length_c   1.000
_cell.angle_alpha   90.00
_cell.angle_beta   90.00
_cell.angle_gamma   90.00
#
_symmetry.space_group_name_H-M   'P 1'
#
loop_
_entity.id
_entity.type
_entity.pdbx_description
1 polymer ?
#
loop_
_entity_poly.entity_id
_entity_poly.type
_entity_poly.pdbx_seq_one_letter_code
_entity_poly.pdbx_strand_id
1 'polypeptide(L)' 'MAKKMKTMDGNTATTHIAYALSDVACIYPITPSSVMGELADDWAAAGKKPDGPDRHRA' A
#
# COMPACT_ATOMS: atom_id res chain seq x y z
N MET A 1 2.30 -15.06 14.84
CA MET A 1 2.60 -13.62 14.68
C MET A 1 1.54 -12.83 15.43
N ALA A 2 1.93 -11.90 16.31
CA ALA A 2 0.99 -11.00 16.96
C ALA A 2 0.45 -9.99 15.92
N LYS A 3 -0.84 -9.64 15.99
CA LYS A 3 -1.46 -8.64 15.10
C LYS A 3 -0.84 -7.27 15.37
N LYS A 4 -0.19 -6.66 14.37
CA LYS A 4 0.28 -5.27 14.45
C LYS A 4 -0.93 -4.33 14.37
N MET A 5 -1.28 -3.72 15.50
CA MET A 5 -2.29 -2.66 15.56
C MET A 5 -1.62 -1.33 15.24
N LYS A 6 -2.16 -0.58 14.29
CA LYS A 6 -1.70 0.76 13.89
C LYS A 6 -2.93 1.64 13.65
N THR A 7 -2.89 2.88 14.12
CA THR A 7 -3.88 3.89 13.76
C THR A 7 -3.54 4.45 12.38
N MET A 8 -4.50 4.45 11.46
CA MET A 8 -4.35 4.99 10.11
C MET A 8 -5.72 5.36 9.54
N ASP A 9 -5.75 6.23 8.55
CA ASP A 9 -6.97 6.52 7.78
C ASP A 9 -7.31 5.40 6.78
N GLY A 10 -8.51 5.47 6.19
CA GLY A 10 -9.01 4.44 5.28
C GLY A 10 -8.24 4.31 3.96
N ASN A 11 -7.70 5.40 3.41
CA ASN A 11 -6.89 5.35 2.20
C ASN A 11 -5.56 4.66 2.49
N THR A 12 -4.89 5.05 3.58
CA THR A 12 -3.64 4.41 4.02
C THR A 12 -3.84 2.92 4.30
N ALA A 13 -4.95 2.54 4.95
CA ALA A 13 -5.28 1.13 5.18
C ALA A 13 -5.50 0.34 3.89
N THR A 14 -6.21 0.94 2.93
CA THR A 14 -6.47 0.32 1.62
C THR A 14 -5.17 0.17 0.84
N THR A 15 -4.35 1.23 0.75
CA THR A 15 -3.06 1.17 0.05
C THR A 15 -2.12 0.14 0.67
N HIS A 16 -2.11 -0.01 2.01
CA HIS A 16 -1.29 -1.05 2.67
C HIS A 16 -1.58 -2.46 2.14
N ILE A 17 -2.85 -2.77 1.84
CA ILE A 17 -3.23 -4.06 1.29
C ILE A 17 -3.06 -4.10 -0.24
N ALA A 18 -3.49 -3.05 -0.94
CA ALA A 18 -3.41 -2.98 -2.40
C ALA A 18 -1.96 -3.08 -2.90
N TYR A 19 -1.05 -2.33 -2.27
CA TYR A 19 0.38 -2.35 -2.57
C TYR A 19 1.02 -3.71 -2.27
N ALA A 20 0.52 -4.45 -1.27
CA ALA A 20 1.02 -5.77 -0.93
C ALA A 20 0.59 -6.89 -1.90
N LEU A 21 -0.46 -6.65 -2.67
CA LEU A 21 -1.11 -7.67 -3.49
C LEU A 21 -1.04 -7.38 -5.00
N SER A 22 -0.48 -6.24 -5.39
CA SER A 22 -0.43 -5.79 -6.79
C SER A 22 1.00 -5.61 -7.24
N ASP A 23 1.35 -6.22 -8.38
CA ASP A 23 2.67 -6.03 -9.01
C ASP A 23 2.75 -4.70 -9.78
N VAL A 24 1.62 -4.24 -10.31
CA VAL A 24 1.49 -3.03 -11.13
C VAL A 24 0.24 -2.27 -10.70
N ALA A 25 0.33 -0.95 -10.61
CA ALA A 25 -0.80 -0.06 -10.34
C ALA A 25 -0.83 1.08 -11.38
N CYS A 26 -1.91 1.13 -12.17
CA CYS A 26 -2.18 2.26 -13.07
C CYS A 26 -3.05 3.28 -12.32
N ILE A 27 -2.53 4.48 -12.10
CA ILE A 27 -3.17 5.50 -11.27
C ILE A 27 -3.43 6.80 -12.04
N TYR A 28 -4.55 7.45 -11.72
CA TYR A 28 -4.88 8.81 -12.14
C TYR A 28 -5.53 9.56 -10.96
N PRO A 29 -5.13 10.81 -10.66
CA PRO A 29 -5.59 11.51 -9.47
C PRO A 29 -7.07 11.93 -9.58
N ILE A 30 -7.84 11.65 -8.54
CA ILE A 30 -9.21 12.15 -8.35
C ILE A 30 -9.54 12.21 -6.86
N THR A 31 -10.18 13.30 -6.42
CA THR A 31 -10.59 13.46 -5.01
C THR A 31 -11.73 12.47 -4.70
N PRO A 32 -11.71 11.74 -3.57
CA PRO A 32 -10.78 11.81 -2.42
C PRO A 32 -9.67 10.74 -2.43
N SER A 33 -9.47 10.01 -3.53
CA SER A 33 -8.62 8.81 -3.59
C SER A 33 -7.17 9.06 -4.01
N SER A 34 -6.80 10.28 -4.41
CA SER A 34 -5.43 10.61 -4.87
C SER A 34 -4.34 10.15 -3.88
N VAL A 35 -4.59 10.28 -2.57
CA VAL A 35 -3.67 9.85 -1.51
C VAL A 35 -3.26 8.38 -1.64
N MET A 36 -4.12 7.50 -2.15
CA MET A 36 -3.77 6.09 -2.32
C MET A 36 -2.66 5.89 -3.35
N GLY A 37 -2.70 6.65 -4.45
CA GLY A 37 -1.69 6.60 -5.50
C GLY A 37 -0.37 7.25 -5.08
N GLU A 38 -0.44 8.39 -4.40
CA GLU A 38 0.74 9.09 -3.84
C GLU A 38 1.48 8.19 -2.84
N LEU A 39 0.76 7.55 -1.90
CA LEU A 39 1.36 6.62 -0.95
C LEU A 39 2.00 5.41 -1.63
N ALA A 40 1.39 4.87 -2.69
CA ALA A 40 1.94 3.73 -3.41
C ALA A 40 3.24 4.11 -4.15
N ASP A 41 3.27 5.29 -4.78
CA ASP A 41 4.46 5.81 -5.45
C ASP A 41 5.59 6.10 -4.46
N ASP A 42 5.30 6.77 -3.34
CA ASP A 42 6.26 7.05 -2.27
C ASP A 42 6.85 5.76 -1.69
N TRP A 43 6.00 4.73 -1.47
CA TRP A 43 6.46 3.45 -0.93
C TRP A 43 7.29 2.66 -1.93
N ALA A 44 6.96 2.72 -3.22
CA ALA A 44 7.76 2.14 -4.30
C ALA A 44 9.14 2.82 -4.38
N ALA A 45 9.18 4.15 -4.37
CA ALA A 45 10.40 4.95 -4.39
C ALA A 45 11.29 4.69 -3.16
N ALA A 46 10.67 4.49 -1.99
CA ALA A 46 11.37 4.11 -0.76
C ALA A 46 11.80 2.63 -0.70
N GLY A 47 11.46 1.80 -1.71
CA GLY A 47 11.72 0.37 -1.70
C GLY A 47 11.01 -0.38 -0.56
N LYS A 48 9.91 0.18 -0.06
CA LYS A 48 9.20 -0.35 1.10
C LYS A 48 8.54 -1.68 0.74
N LYS A 49 8.75 -2.69 1.59
CA LYS A 49 8.04 -3.97 1.52
C LYS A 49 6.90 -3.98 2.53
N PRO A 50 5.72 -4.50 2.17
CA PRO A 50 4.60 -4.59 3.11
C PRO A 50 4.95 -5.50 4.29
N ASP A 51 4.40 -5.18 5.47
CA ASP A 51 4.61 -5.92 6.73
C ASP A 51 3.86 -7.29 6.79
N GLY A 52 3.47 -7.88 5.65
CA GLY A 52 2.56 -9.03 5.53
C GLY A 52 3.13 -10.22 4.75
N PRO A 53 2.32 -11.26 4.46
CA PRO A 53 2.76 -12.40 3.66
C PRO A 53 3.06 -11.94 2.24
N ASP A 54 4.34 -11.67 2.02
CA ASP A 54 4.94 -11.35 0.73
C ASP A 54 4.67 -12.50 -0.24
N ARG A 55 3.90 -12.24 -1.31
CA ARG A 55 3.67 -13.25 -2.36
C ARG A 55 4.90 -13.42 -3.26
N HIS A 56 5.92 -12.56 -3.16
CA HIS A 56 7.16 -12.65 -3.95
C HIS A 56 8.18 -13.68 -3.43
N ARG A 57 7.77 -14.63 -2.58
CA ARG A 57 8.57 -15.80 -2.16
C ARG A 57 7.95 -17.14 -2.54
N ALA A 58 7.23 -17.21 -3.66
CA ALA A 58 6.85 -18.47 -4.31
C ALA A 58 7.65 -18.67 -5.59
#